data_AF-A0A931SY17-F1
#
_entry.id   AF-A0A931SY17-F1
#
_cell.length_a   1.000
_cell.length_b   1.000
_cell.length_c   1.000
_cell.angle_alpha   90.00
_cell.angle_beta   90.00
_cell.angle_gamma   90.00
#
_symmetry.space_group_name_H-M   'P 1'
#
loop_
_entity.id
_entity.type
_entity.pdbx_description
1 polymer ?
#
loop_
_entity_poly.entity_id
_entity_poly.type
_entity_poly.pdbx_seq_one_letter_code
_entity_poly.pdbx_strand_id
1 'polypeptide(L)' 'LKKVVFCANPYEVAKDADILIVMTEWNEFQQLDLQKVKQIMKTAIILDGRNIYDPQKVKKAGFVYQGVGR' A
#
# COMPACT_ATOMS: atom_id res chain seq x y z
N LEU A 1 -11.04 -7.14 -18.56
CA LEU A 1 -9.65 -7.54 -18.23
C LEU A 1 -9.68 -8.92 -17.58
N LYS A 2 -9.07 -9.97 -18.17
CA LYS A 2 -9.23 -11.36 -17.70
C LYS A 2 -8.41 -11.72 -16.44
N LYS A 3 -7.48 -10.86 -16.01
CA LYS A 3 -6.60 -11.08 -14.85
C LYS A 3 -6.58 -9.88 -13.90
N VAL A 4 -7.66 -9.11 -13.89
CA VAL A 4 -7.80 -7.94 -13.02
C VAL A 4 -9.06 -8.14 -12.21
N VAL A 5 -8.91 -8.09 -10.90
CA VAL A 5 -10.00 -8.10 -9.95
C VAL A 5 -10.13 -6.68 -9.42
N PHE A 6 -11.29 -6.08 -9.63
CA PHE A 6 -11.64 -4.82 -8.99
C PHE A 6 -12.20 -5.15 -7.61
N CYS A 7 -11.75 -4.42 -6.60
CA CYS A 7 -12.22 -4.57 -5.23
C CYS A 7 -13.02 -3.33 -4.84
N ALA A 8 -13.88 -3.46 -3.83
CA ALA A 8 -14.75 -2.36 -3.41
C ALA A 8 -14.02 -1.31 -2.57
N ASN A 9 -12.90 -1.68 -1.94
CA ASN A 9 -12.13 -0.81 -1.06
C ASN A 9 -10.64 -1.22 -1.00
N PRO A 10 -9.76 -0.35 -0.47
CA PRO A 10 -8.31 -0.61 -0.45
C PRO A 10 -7.89 -1.80 0.43
N TYR A 11 -8.66 -2.12 1.48
CA TYR A 11 -8.32 -3.24 2.36
C TYR A 11 -8.56 -4.58 1.65
N GLU A 12 -9.61 -4.70 0.85
CA GLU A 12 -9.80 -5.86 -0.02
C GLU A 12 -8.67 -6.01 -1.05
N VAL A 13 -8.18 -4.90 -1.62
CA VAL A 13 -7.04 -4.92 -2.54
C VAL A 13 -5.77 -5.44 -1.85
N ALA A 14 -5.56 -5.06 -0.59
CA ALA A 14 -4.36 -5.45 0.16
C ALA A 14 -4.38 -6.90 0.64
N LYS A 15 -5.55 -7.53 0.73
CA LYS A 15 -5.69 -8.88 1.28
C LYS A 15 -4.90 -9.90 0.45
N ASP A 16 -4.08 -10.70 1.13
CA ASP A 16 -3.20 -11.74 0.57
C ASP A 16 -2.18 -11.23 -0.48
N ALA A 17 -2.06 -9.90 -0.64
CA ALA A 17 -1.13 -9.30 -1.58
C ALA A 17 0.31 -9.39 -1.08
N ASP A 18 1.24 -9.65 -2.01
CA ASP A 18 2.68 -9.59 -1.74
C ASP A 18 3.23 -8.16 -1.84
N ILE A 19 2.61 -7.31 -2.68
CA ILE A 19 3.03 -5.92 -2.91
C ILE A 19 1.79 -5.04 -3.09
N LEU A 20 1.78 -3.87 -2.44
CA LEU A 20 0.82 -2.80 -2.69
C LEU A 20 1.49 -1.65 -3.44
N ILE A 21 0.89 -1.22 -4.55
CA ILE A 21 1.43 -0.15 -5.40
C ILE A 21 0.48 1.04 -5.40
N VAL A 22 0.98 2.21 -4.99
CA VAL A 22 0.24 3.47 -5.07
C VAL A 22 0.53 4.16 -6.39
N MET A 23 -0.49 4.27 -7.23
CA MET A 23 -0.38 4.90 -8.57
C MET A 23 -1.06 6.26 -8.65
N THR A 24 -1.92 6.60 -7.68
CA THR A 24 -2.67 7.85 -7.63
C THR A 24 -2.69 8.41 -6.19
N GLU A 25 -2.76 9.73 -6.05
CA GLU A 25 -2.52 10.46 -4.79
C GLU A 25 -3.80 10.73 -3.97
N TRP A 26 -4.77 9.83 -3.99
CA TRP A 26 -6.04 10.04 -3.30
C TRP A 26 -5.85 10.08 -1.78
N ASN A 27 -6.52 11.04 -1.13
CA ASN A 27 -6.46 11.22 0.33
C ASN A 27 -6.86 9.95 1.10
N GLU A 28 -7.75 9.12 0.54
CA GLU A 28 -8.15 7.84 1.11
C GLU A 28 -6.94 6.91 1.35
N PHE A 29 -5.96 6.91 0.45
CA PHE A 29 -4.75 6.09 0.58
C PHE A 29 -3.80 6.67 1.64
N GLN A 30 -3.68 7.99 1.73
CA GLN A 30 -2.87 8.65 2.75
C GLN A 30 -3.35 8.35 4.18
N GLN A 31 -4.65 8.09 4.34
CA GLN A 31 -5.31 7.88 5.63
C GLN A 31 -5.52 6.40 5.98
N LEU A 32 -4.95 5.47 5.20
CA LEU A 32 -5.07 4.04 5.50
C LEU A 32 -4.44 3.69 6.86
N ASP A 33 -5.12 2.81 7.59
CA ASP A 33 -4.52 2.17 8.75
C ASP A 33 -3.49 1.14 8.28
N LEU A 34 -2.22 1.56 8.26
CA LEU A 34 -1.10 0.74 7.84
C LEU A 34 -0.92 -0.52 8.70
N GLN A 35 -1.33 -0.51 9.98
CA GLN A 35 -1.26 -1.71 10.81
C GLN A 35 -2.27 -2.75 10.33
N LYS A 36 -3.51 -2.31 10.03
CA LYS A 36 -4.53 -3.18 9.46
C LYS A 36 -4.12 -3.71 8.08
N VAL A 37 -3.57 -2.84 7.22
CA VAL A 37 -3.05 -3.26 5.90
C VAL A 37 -1.97 -4.33 6.05
N LYS A 38 -1.04 -4.16 7.00
CA LYS A 38 0.03 -5.14 7.24
C LYS A 38 -0.50 -6.51 7.66
N GLN A 39 -1.52 -6.54 8.53
CA GLN A 39 -2.09 -7.78 9.05
C GLN A 39 -2.76 -8.63 7.97
N ILE A 40 -3.28 -8.00 6.92
CA ILE A 40 -4.02 -8.69 5.84
C ILE A 40 -3.15 -8.97 4.61
N MET A 41 -2.00 -8.32 4.48
CA MET A 41 -1.04 -8.60 3.41
C MET A 41 -0.27 -9.88 3.71
N LYS A 42 0.10 -10.59 2.63
CA LYS A 42 0.98 -11.76 2.72
C LYS A 42 2.43 -11.34 2.95
N THR A 43 2.87 -10.30 2.25
CA THR A 43 4.20 -9.70 2.41
C THR A 43 4.05 -8.18 2.50
N ALA A 44 4.62 -7.55 3.52
CA ALA A 44 4.42 -6.14 3.81
C ALA A 44 5.34 -5.24 2.95
N ILE A 45 5.08 -5.16 1.64
CA ILE A 45 5.84 -4.31 0.70
C ILE A 45 4.94 -3.22 0.12
N ILE A 46 5.37 -1.96 0.24
CA ILE A 46 4.71 -0.81 -0.40
C ILE A 46 5.66 -0.16 -1.41
N LEU A 47 5.18 -0.04 -2.65
CA LEU A 47 5.79 0.79 -3.69
C LEU A 47 4.94 2.04 -3.89
N ASP A 48 5.50 3.19 -3.59
CA ASP A 48 4.79 4.47 -3.65
C ASP A 48 5.25 5.29 -4.85
N GLY A 49 4.50 5.20 -5.95
CA GLY A 49 4.74 5.96 -7.17
C GLY A 49 4.39 7.44 -7.07
N ARG A 50 3.69 7.86 -6.01
CA ARG A 50 3.21 9.23 -5.80
C ARG A 50 3.81 9.90 -4.57
N ASN A 51 4.64 9.18 -3.82
CA ASN A 51 5.35 9.67 -2.66
C ASN A 51 4.43 10.25 -1.57
N ILE A 52 3.21 9.70 -1.45
CA ILE A 52 2.17 10.15 -0.53
C ILE A 52 2.48 9.79 0.93
N TYR A 53 3.30 8.77 1.16
CA TYR A 53 3.66 8.37 2.50
C TYR A 53 4.99 8.96 2.96
N ASP A 54 5.09 9.16 4.29
CA ASP A 54 6.36 9.38 4.98
C ASP A 54 7.13 8.04 5.09
N PRO A 55 8.31 7.92 4.46
CA PRO A 55 9.09 6.68 4.47
C PRO A 55 9.41 6.19 5.89
N GLN A 56 9.64 7.09 6.84
CA GLN A 56 9.96 6.71 8.21
C GLN A 56 8.75 6.09 8.91
N LYS A 57 7.55 6.64 8.71
CA LYS A 57 6.31 6.11 9.31
C LYS A 57 5.99 4.74 8.76
N VAL A 58 6.09 4.55 7.44
CA VAL A 58 5.80 3.26 6.79
C VAL A 58 6.80 2.18 7.21
N LYS A 59 8.09 2.52 7.26
CA LYS A 59 9.13 1.61 7.77
C LYS A 59 8.93 1.26 9.24
N LYS A 60 8.55 2.22 10.09
CA LYS A 60 8.21 1.97 11.51
C LYS A 60 6.97 1.09 11.67
N ALA A 61 6.01 1.16 10.76
CA ALA A 61 4.88 0.21 10.72
C ALA A 61 5.33 -1.21 10.31
N GLY A 62 6.57 -1.37 9.82
CA GLY A 62 7.20 -2.64 9.50
C GLY A 62 6.95 -3.09 8.07
N PHE A 63 6.82 -2.14 7.15
CA PHE A 63 6.82 -2.39 5.71
C PHE A 63 8.22 -2.19 5.13
N VAL A 64 8.53 -2.98 4.11
CA VAL A 64 9.53 -2.57 3.11
C VAL A 64 8.88 -1.48 2.26
N TYR A 65 9.55 -0.34 2.15
CA TYR A 65 9.02 0.84 1.46
C TYR A 65 10.02 1.35 0.42
N GLN A 66 9.53 1.58 -0.80
CA GLN A 66 10.25 2.26 -1.86
C GLN A 66 9.38 3.38 -2.44
N GLY A 67 9.91 4.60 -2.46
CA GLY A 67 9.32 5.73 -3.19
C GLY A 67 10.06 6.00 -4.50
N VAL A 68 9.63 7.01 -5.25
CA VAL A 68 10.28 7.42 -6.51
C VAL A 68 11.14 8.66 -6.29
N GLY A 69 12.41 8.63 -6.72
CA GLY A 69 13.28 9.81 -6.71
C GLY A 69 13.68 10.33 -5.33
N ARG A 70 13.78 9.44 -4.33
CA ARG A 70 14.16 9.74 -2.93
C ARG A 70 15.00 8.63 -2.33
#